data_AF-A0A0B1SP83-F1
#
_entry.id   AF-A0A0B1SP83-F1
#
_cell.length_a   1.000
_cell.length_b   1.000
_cell.length_c   1.000
_cell.angle_alpha   90.00
_cell.angle_beta   90.00
_cell.angle_gamma   90.00
#
_symmetry.space_group_name_H-M   'P 1'
#
loop_
_entity.id
_entity.type
_entity.pdbx_description
1 polymer ?
#
loop_
_entity_poly.entity_id
_entity_poly.type
_entity_poly.pdbx_seq_one_letter_code
_entity_poly.pdbx_strand_id
1 'polypeptide(L)'
;MGVAYLSQFPGRRAEKILWAVAVLSTLFIIAEFVGGIFASSLAIMTDAGHMLSDLLSFIISIVAIRTARQPPSKRLSWGYARAEVLGAMISIIILWVLTTVLVLLAIERIVNNDLSVDADVMLITACVGVGFNIIMGGVLHFGSGHGHGHHGSHGHSHGNNDSGKNVNIRAAFIHVIGDLIQSIGVLIASLVIKFTGYEIADPICTFFFSIIVLFTTITVLRDIFFVLME
;
A
#
# COMPACT_ATOMS: atom_id res chain seq x y z
N MET A 1 37.06 24.30 -4.27
CA MET A 1 35.74 24.30 -4.94
C MET A 1 34.90 23.17 -4.34
N GLY A 2 34.12 23.48 -3.31
CA GLY A 2 33.32 22.48 -2.59
C GLY A 2 31.96 23.06 -2.26
N VAL A 3 30.95 22.77 -3.08
CA VAL A 3 29.53 22.88 -2.69
C VAL A 3 28.55 22.11 -3.60
N ALA A 4 28.99 21.38 -4.64
CA ALA A 4 28.07 20.87 -5.68
C ALA A 4 27.79 19.34 -5.70
N TYR A 5 28.14 18.58 -4.66
CA TYR A 5 28.01 17.11 -4.66
C TYR A 5 26.94 16.52 -3.72
N LEU A 6 26.14 17.35 -3.03
CA LEU A 6 25.21 16.85 -2.00
C LEU A 6 23.74 16.68 -2.45
N SER A 7 23.42 16.83 -3.74
CA SER A 7 22.03 16.73 -4.23
C SER A 7 21.68 15.46 -5.01
N GLN A 8 22.56 14.45 -5.11
CA GLN A 8 22.32 13.23 -5.90
C GLN A 8 22.21 11.92 -5.08
N PHE A 9 21.47 11.93 -3.97
CA PHE A 9 21.02 10.67 -3.35
C PHE A 9 19.51 10.51 -3.48
N PRO A 10 19.00 9.93 -4.58
CA PRO A 10 17.57 9.73 -4.77
C PRO A 10 16.89 8.98 -3.61
N GLY A 11 17.62 8.08 -2.94
CA GLY A 11 17.13 7.35 -1.76
C GLY A 11 16.83 8.21 -0.52
N ARG A 12 17.49 9.36 -0.29
CA ARG A 12 17.22 10.20 0.90
C ARG A 12 15.89 10.93 0.80
N ARG A 13 15.48 11.33 -0.41
CA ARG A 13 14.17 11.95 -0.65
C ARG A 13 13.07 10.90 -0.55
N ALA A 14 13.27 9.73 -1.16
CA ALA A 14 12.37 8.59 -1.03
C ALA A 14 12.13 8.19 0.43
N GLU A 15 13.21 8.09 1.22
CA GLU A 15 13.15 7.80 2.65
C GLU A 15 12.32 8.85 3.41
N LYS A 16 12.52 10.15 3.15
CA LYS A 16 11.73 11.22 3.80
C LYS A 16 10.24 11.16 3.46
N ILE A 17 9.89 10.86 2.21
CA ILE A 17 8.49 10.74 1.78
C ILE A 17 7.84 9.53 2.44
N LEU A 18 8.52 8.37 2.45
CA LEU A 18 8.02 7.17 3.11
C LEU A 18 7.85 7.39 4.62
N TRP A 19 8.74 8.14 5.28
CA TRP A 19 8.55 8.54 6.68
C TRP A 19 7.34 9.46 6.86
N ALA A 20 7.12 10.41 5.95
CA ALA A 20 5.95 11.29 6.03
C ALA A 20 4.64 10.49 5.92
N VAL A 21 4.57 9.55 4.97
CA VAL A 21 3.41 8.65 4.82
C VAL A 21 3.28 7.73 6.05
N ALA A 22 4.36 7.12 6.53
CA ALA A 22 4.32 6.26 7.72
C ALA A 22 3.83 6.99 8.98
N VAL A 23 4.28 8.23 9.20
CA VAL A 23 3.79 9.06 10.32
C VAL A 23 2.31 9.39 10.15
N LEU A 24 1.89 9.78 8.95
CA LEU A 24 0.50 10.06 8.63
C LEU A 24 -0.39 8.83 8.86
N SER A 25 0.00 7.65 8.38
CA SER A 25 -0.70 6.38 8.60
C SER A 25 -0.74 6.02 10.09
N THR A 26 0.35 6.22 10.83
CA THR A 26 0.38 5.94 12.28
C THR A 26 -0.65 6.80 13.03
N LEU A 27 -0.71 8.10 12.72
CA LEU A 27 -1.69 9.00 13.35
C LEU A 27 -3.13 8.58 13.04
N PHE A 28 -3.38 8.15 11.81
CA PHE A 28 -4.70 7.72 11.39
C PHE A 28 -5.11 6.40 12.03
N ILE A 29 -4.22 5.39 12.06
CA ILE A 29 -4.47 4.11 12.75
C ILE A 29 -4.81 4.34 14.22
N ILE A 30 -4.12 5.27 14.90
CA ILE A 30 -4.45 5.61 16.30
C ILE A 30 -5.85 6.22 16.39
N ALA A 31 -6.19 7.15 15.50
CA ALA A 31 -7.51 7.78 15.48
C ALA A 31 -8.63 6.75 15.23
N GLU A 32 -8.45 5.83 14.29
CA GLU A 32 -9.40 4.76 14.01
C GLU A 32 -9.49 3.74 15.12
N PHE A 33 -8.37 3.33 15.70
CA PHE A 33 -8.38 2.38 16.81
C PHE A 33 -9.13 2.94 18.02
N VAL A 34 -8.89 4.22 18.35
CA VAL A 34 -9.62 4.94 19.41
C VAL A 34 -11.10 5.07 19.03
N GLY A 35 -11.41 5.47 17.80
CA GLY A 35 -12.79 5.56 17.30
C GLY A 35 -13.52 4.21 17.34
N GLY A 36 -12.84 3.13 17.01
CA GLY A 36 -13.35 1.76 17.00
C GLY A 36 -13.69 1.25 18.40
N ILE A 37 -12.87 1.58 19.41
CA ILE A 37 -13.17 1.28 20.81
C ILE A 37 -14.43 2.02 21.26
N PHE A 38 -14.53 3.32 20.97
CA PHE A 38 -15.71 4.11 21.36
C PHE A 38 -16.99 3.66 20.64
N ALA A 39 -16.87 3.25 19.38
CA ALA A 39 -17.99 2.73 18.59
C ALA A 39 -18.29 1.25 18.85
N SER A 40 -17.43 0.54 19.61
CA SER A 40 -17.51 -0.92 19.82
C SER A 40 -17.71 -1.73 18.52
N SER A 41 -17.10 -1.26 17.43
CA SER A 41 -17.37 -1.77 16.08
C SER A 41 -16.20 -2.59 15.55
N LEU A 42 -16.46 -3.87 15.27
CA LEU A 42 -15.52 -4.78 14.64
C LEU A 42 -15.14 -4.32 13.23
N ALA A 43 -16.03 -3.61 12.53
CA ALA A 43 -15.75 -3.08 11.19
C ALA A 43 -14.59 -2.08 11.20
N ILE A 44 -14.56 -1.18 12.18
CA ILE A 44 -13.48 -0.19 12.35
C ILE A 44 -12.17 -0.89 12.70
N MET A 45 -12.22 -1.91 13.56
CA MET A 45 -11.03 -2.65 13.97
C MET A 45 -10.38 -3.41 12.80
N THR A 46 -11.17 -3.96 11.88
CA THR A 46 -10.67 -4.64 10.69
C THR A 46 -9.99 -3.67 9.72
N ASP A 47 -10.55 -2.48 9.51
CA ASP A 47 -9.94 -1.43 8.66
C ASP A 47 -8.61 -0.94 9.25
N ALA A 48 -8.57 -0.68 10.55
CA ALA A 48 -7.33 -0.33 11.26
C ALA A 48 -6.24 -1.42 11.13
N GLY A 49 -6.64 -2.70 11.13
CA GLY A 49 -5.74 -3.84 10.92
C GLY A 49 -5.17 -3.89 9.50
N HIS A 50 -5.98 -3.55 8.49
CA HIS A 50 -5.53 -3.41 7.11
C HIS A 50 -4.47 -2.30 6.99
N MET A 51 -4.78 -1.12 7.54
CA MET A 51 -3.88 0.03 7.53
C MET A 51 -2.57 -0.18 8.29
N LEU A 52 -2.60 -0.96 9.37
CA LEU A 52 -1.39 -1.36 10.08
C LEU A 52 -0.45 -2.16 9.18
N SER A 53 -0.99 -3.02 8.31
CA SER A 53 -0.18 -3.79 7.37
C SER A 53 0.47 -2.90 6.31
N ASP A 54 -0.22 -1.84 5.88
CA ASP A 54 0.33 -0.83 4.96
C ASP A 54 1.48 -0.07 5.63
N LEU A 55 1.31 0.32 6.90
CA LEU A 55 2.37 0.93 7.69
C LEU A 55 3.60 0.02 7.78
N LEU A 56 3.42 -1.28 8.03
CA LEU A 56 4.51 -2.25 8.04
C LEU A 56 5.23 -2.31 6.68
N SER A 57 4.50 -2.27 5.57
CA SER A 57 5.07 -2.23 4.23
C SER A 57 5.93 -0.98 4.00
N PHE A 58 5.50 0.20 4.48
CA PHE A 58 6.31 1.42 4.42
C PHE A 58 7.57 1.34 5.29
N ILE A 59 7.49 0.73 6.48
CA ILE A 59 8.66 0.54 7.36
C ILE A 59 9.68 -0.39 6.71
N ILE A 60 9.24 -1.53 6.17
CA ILE A 60 10.11 -2.47 5.44
C ILE A 60 10.78 -1.77 4.26
N SER A 61 10.03 -0.97 3.52
CA SER A 61 10.51 -0.14 2.41
C SER A 61 11.60 0.84 2.84
N ILE A 62 11.45 1.51 3.98
CA ILE A 62 12.46 2.42 4.56
C ILE A 62 13.73 1.66 4.94
N VAL A 63 13.59 0.51 5.62
CA VAL A 63 14.72 -0.33 6.03
C VAL A 63 15.48 -0.84 4.82
N ALA A 64 14.76 -1.25 3.77
CA ALA A 64 15.35 -1.72 2.52
C ALA A 64 16.17 -0.64 1.83
N ILE A 65 15.66 0.59 1.71
CA ILE A 65 16.41 1.74 1.16
C ILE A 65 17.66 2.05 2.01
N ARG A 66 17.55 2.04 3.34
CA ARG A 66 18.70 2.30 4.22
C ARG A 66 19.78 1.25 4.06
N THR A 67 19.37 -0.01 3.95
CA THR A 67 20.29 -1.15 3.79
C THR A 67 20.96 -1.10 2.43
N ALA A 68 20.21 -0.85 1.35
CA ALA A 68 20.76 -0.73 0.00
C ALA A 68 21.77 0.41 -0.18
N ARG A 69 21.71 1.43 0.68
CA ARG A 69 22.65 2.57 0.70
C ARG A 69 23.94 2.31 1.49
N GLN A 70 24.09 1.16 2.14
CA GLN A 70 25.31 0.84 2.88
C GLN A 70 26.48 0.51 1.92
N PRO A 71 27.72 0.90 2.27
CA PRO A 71 28.89 0.56 1.47
C PRO A 71 29.13 -0.97 1.45
N PRO A 72 29.74 -1.51 0.38
CA PRO A 72 30.06 -2.93 0.30
C PRO A 72 30.89 -3.42 1.49
N SER A 73 30.54 -4.59 2.01
CA SER A 73 31.23 -5.25 3.13
C SER A 73 32.19 -6.33 2.62
N LYS A 74 33.21 -6.69 3.42
CA LYS A 74 34.14 -7.80 3.10
C LYS A 74 33.44 -9.16 2.90
N ARG A 75 32.20 -9.34 3.41
CA ARG A 75 31.38 -10.54 3.18
C ARG A 75 30.45 -10.44 1.97
N LEU A 76 30.16 -9.23 1.50
CA LEU A 76 29.23 -8.93 0.40
C LEU A 76 29.89 -7.96 -0.58
N SER A 77 30.74 -8.50 -1.46
CA SER A 77 31.54 -7.74 -2.42
C SER A 77 30.70 -6.93 -3.42
N TRP A 78 29.45 -7.37 -3.66
CA TRP A 78 28.50 -6.73 -4.58
C TRP A 78 27.61 -5.66 -3.91
N GLY A 79 27.78 -5.41 -2.60
CA GLY A 79 26.98 -4.45 -1.84
C GLY A 79 25.56 -4.94 -1.50
N TYR A 80 24.70 -4.02 -1.05
CA TYR A 80 23.37 -4.31 -0.53
C TYR A 80 22.23 -3.93 -1.50
N ALA A 81 22.53 -3.69 -2.78
CA ALA A 81 21.54 -3.21 -3.75
C ALA A 81 20.31 -4.12 -3.89
N ARG A 82 20.47 -5.45 -3.72
CA ARG A 82 19.37 -6.43 -3.74
C ARG A 82 18.44 -6.35 -2.51
N ALA A 83 18.78 -5.58 -1.48
CA ALA A 83 17.93 -5.40 -0.31
C ALA A 83 16.60 -4.70 -0.62
N GLU A 84 16.56 -3.78 -1.60
CA GLU A 84 15.31 -3.16 -2.06
C GLU A 84 14.35 -4.19 -2.67
N VAL A 85 14.89 -5.10 -3.47
CA VAL A 85 14.13 -6.17 -4.11
C VAL A 85 13.58 -7.15 -3.08
N LEU A 86 14.41 -7.57 -2.11
CA LEU A 86 13.97 -8.42 -1.00
C LEU A 86 12.91 -7.75 -0.12
N GLY A 87 13.05 -6.45 0.16
CA GLY A 87 12.04 -5.68 0.91
C GLY A 87 10.69 -5.68 0.19
N ALA A 88 10.68 -5.45 -1.12
CA ALA A 88 9.48 -5.50 -1.93
C ALA A 88 8.81 -6.88 -1.94
N MET A 89 9.58 -7.98 -1.98
CA MET A 89 9.01 -9.34 -1.85
C MET A 89 8.32 -9.55 -0.51
N ILE A 90 8.95 -9.14 0.59
CA ILE A 90 8.39 -9.31 1.93
C ILE A 90 7.08 -8.52 2.04
N SER A 91 7.02 -7.30 1.52
CA SER A 91 5.79 -6.50 1.46
C SER A 91 4.67 -7.22 0.70
N ILE A 92 4.97 -7.85 -0.45
CA ILE A 92 3.97 -8.62 -1.22
C ILE A 92 3.48 -9.84 -0.43
N ILE A 93 4.36 -10.53 0.28
CA ILE A 93 3.97 -11.68 1.12
C ILE A 93 3.05 -11.24 2.25
N ILE A 94 3.35 -10.12 2.92
CA ILE A 94 2.47 -9.54 3.96
C ILE A 94 1.10 -9.20 3.37
N LEU A 95 1.07 -8.58 2.19
CA LEU A 95 -0.16 -8.27 1.48
C LEU A 95 -0.99 -9.53 1.18
N TRP A 96 -0.36 -10.64 0.75
CA TRP A 96 -1.07 -11.90 0.52
C TRP A 96 -1.65 -12.52 1.79
N VAL A 97 -0.90 -12.47 2.90
CA VAL A 97 -1.38 -12.93 4.20
C VAL A 97 -2.60 -12.12 4.62
N LEU A 98 -2.52 -10.80 4.54
CA LEU A 98 -3.63 -9.90 4.88
C LEU A 98 -4.87 -10.14 4.01
N THR A 99 -4.70 -10.17 2.69
CA THR A 99 -5.79 -10.45 1.75
C THR A 99 -6.44 -11.80 2.06
N THR A 100 -5.65 -12.81 2.41
CA THR A 100 -6.16 -14.13 2.81
C THR A 100 -6.97 -14.04 4.10
N VAL A 101 -6.50 -13.29 5.11
CA VAL A 101 -7.25 -13.06 6.35
C VAL A 101 -8.59 -12.36 6.06
N LEU A 102 -8.61 -11.31 5.24
CA LEU A 102 -9.85 -10.61 4.88
C LEU A 102 -10.85 -11.53 4.15
N VAL A 103 -10.36 -12.36 3.23
CA VAL A 103 -11.17 -13.37 2.53
C VAL A 103 -11.73 -14.40 3.51
N LEU A 104 -10.94 -14.88 4.47
CA LEU A 104 -11.41 -15.83 5.48
C LEU A 104 -12.47 -15.20 6.39
N LEU A 105 -12.30 -13.94 6.81
CA LEU A 105 -13.29 -13.20 7.58
C LEU A 105 -14.60 -12.99 6.78
N ALA A 106 -14.50 -12.70 5.48
CA ALA A 106 -15.66 -12.57 4.61
C ALA A 106 -16.41 -13.91 4.44
N ILE A 107 -15.69 -15.03 4.30
CA ILE A 107 -16.28 -16.37 4.26
C ILE A 107 -16.97 -16.68 5.59
N GLU A 108 -16.31 -16.42 6.72
CA GLU A 108 -16.85 -16.66 8.06
C GLU A 108 -18.17 -15.90 8.27
N ARG A 109 -18.24 -14.63 7.88
CA ARG A 109 -19.47 -13.81 7.91
C ARG A 109 -20.62 -14.45 7.13
N ILE A 110 -20.36 -14.93 5.92
CA ILE A 110 -21.37 -15.60 5.08
C ILE A 110 -21.83 -16.91 5.72
N VAL A 111 -20.89 -17.75 6.17
CA VAL A 111 -21.18 -19.08 6.71
C VAL A 111 -21.97 -18.98 8.02
N ASN A 112 -21.61 -18.04 8.88
CA ASN A 112 -22.26 -17.85 10.18
C ASN A 112 -23.57 -17.03 10.07
N ASN A 113 -23.94 -16.54 8.88
CA ASN A 113 -25.04 -15.60 8.65
C ASN A 113 -24.97 -14.35 9.56
N ASP A 114 -23.77 -13.98 10.01
CA ASP A 114 -23.54 -12.75 10.77
C ASP A 114 -23.16 -11.61 9.81
N LEU A 115 -24.16 -11.24 9.01
CA LEU A 115 -24.06 -10.15 8.04
C LEU A 115 -24.49 -8.80 8.64
N SER A 116 -24.83 -8.80 9.94
CA SER A 116 -25.29 -7.61 10.66
C SER A 116 -24.16 -6.59 10.80
N VAL A 117 -24.07 -5.72 9.80
CA VAL A 117 -23.10 -4.61 9.77
C VAL A 117 -23.87 -3.33 9.98
N ASP A 118 -23.42 -2.53 10.96
CA ASP A 118 -23.92 -1.16 11.11
C ASP A 118 -23.53 -0.36 9.86
N ALA A 119 -24.50 -0.21 8.97
CA ALA A 119 -24.32 0.44 7.67
C ALA A 119 -23.94 1.93 7.81
N ASP A 120 -24.34 2.58 8.90
CA ASP A 120 -23.97 3.98 9.17
C ASP A 120 -22.51 4.08 9.61
N VAL A 121 -22.08 3.19 10.51
CA VAL A 121 -20.67 3.11 10.92
C VAL A 121 -19.78 2.76 9.73
N MET A 122 -20.14 1.75 8.95
CA MET A 122 -19.39 1.33 7.76
C MET A 122 -19.32 2.44 6.70
N LEU A 123 -20.40 3.20 6.50
CA LEU A 123 -20.41 4.32 5.56
C LEU A 123 -19.47 5.44 6.01
N ILE A 124 -19.51 5.79 7.30
CA ILE A 124 -18.63 6.82 7.88
C ILE A 124 -17.17 6.39 7.71
N THR A 125 -16.82 5.16 8.08
CA THR A 125 -15.43 4.68 8.00
C THR A 125 -14.95 4.62 6.56
N ALA A 126 -15.77 4.14 5.63
CA ALA A 126 -15.43 4.12 4.21
C ALA A 126 -15.19 5.55 3.66
N CYS A 127 -15.97 6.55 4.08
CA CYS A 127 -15.74 7.94 3.69
C CYS A 127 -14.40 8.47 4.23
N VAL A 128 -14.09 8.17 5.49
CA VAL A 128 -12.84 8.58 6.13
C VAL A 128 -11.65 7.88 5.46
N GLY A 129 -11.74 6.57 5.19
CA GLY A 129 -10.70 5.80 4.50
C GLY A 129 -10.44 6.30 3.07
N VAL A 130 -11.48 6.61 2.30
CA VAL A 130 -11.32 7.26 0.98
C VAL A 130 -10.61 8.61 1.12
N GLY A 131 -11.03 9.44 2.07
CA GLY A 131 -10.39 10.74 2.33
C GLY A 131 -8.90 10.58 2.69
N PHE A 132 -8.59 9.61 3.54
CA PHE A 132 -7.23 9.30 3.94
C PHE A 132 -6.35 8.83 2.76
N ASN A 133 -6.85 7.91 1.94
CA ASN A 133 -6.14 7.42 0.76
C ASN A 133 -5.88 8.53 -0.27
N ILE A 134 -6.79 9.49 -0.41
CA ILE A 134 -6.56 10.69 -1.23
C ILE A 134 -5.42 11.56 -0.66
N ILE A 135 -5.40 11.78 0.66
CA ILE A 135 -4.33 12.56 1.32
C ILE A 135 -2.99 11.84 1.15
N MET A 136 -2.93 10.53 1.38
CA MET A 136 -1.72 9.73 1.17
C MET A 136 -1.22 9.82 -0.28
N GLY A 137 -2.13 9.66 -1.24
CA GLY A 137 -1.82 9.78 -2.67
C GLY A 137 -1.27 11.16 -3.01
N GLY A 138 -1.83 12.22 -2.43
CA GLY A 138 -1.33 13.58 -2.53
C GLY A 138 0.09 13.72 -1.97
N VAL A 139 0.35 13.24 -0.75
CA VAL A 139 1.69 13.32 -0.12
C VAL A 139 2.74 12.60 -0.96
N LEU A 140 2.42 11.43 -1.52
CA LEU A 140 3.31 10.69 -2.41
C LEU A 140 3.55 11.44 -3.73
N HIS A 141 2.50 11.97 -4.36
CA HIS A 141 2.57 12.68 -5.63
C HIS A 141 3.37 13.99 -5.51
N PHE A 142 3.04 14.84 -4.53
CA PHE A 142 3.73 16.11 -4.30
C PHE A 142 5.13 15.91 -3.73
N GLY A 143 5.35 14.88 -2.91
CA GLY A 143 6.68 14.50 -2.44
C GLY A 143 7.62 14.12 -3.58
N SER A 144 7.09 13.49 -4.63
CA SER A 144 7.85 13.02 -5.79
C SER A 144 8.08 14.09 -6.88
N GLY A 145 7.32 15.18 -6.90
CA GLY A 145 7.30 16.15 -8.01
C GLY A 145 8.35 17.27 -7.99
N HIS A 146 9.34 17.20 -8.90
CA HIS A 146 9.68 18.23 -9.91
C HIS A 146 10.72 17.67 -10.89
N GLY A 147 10.25 17.33 -12.10
CA GLY A 147 11.04 16.93 -13.25
C GLY A 147 10.11 16.87 -14.46
N HIS A 148 9.87 18.01 -15.10
CA HIS A 148 9.05 18.10 -16.31
C HIS A 148 9.75 17.41 -17.49
N GLY A 149 9.00 16.58 -18.21
CA GLY A 149 9.34 16.08 -19.54
C GLY A 149 8.05 15.60 -20.22
N HIS A 150 7.70 16.25 -21.32
CA HIS A 150 6.43 16.15 -22.04
C HIS A 150 6.22 14.83 -22.82
N HIS A 151 4.94 14.58 -23.16
CA HIS A 151 4.39 13.76 -24.25
C HIS A 151 4.42 12.22 -24.15
N GLY A 152 3.27 11.59 -24.46
CA GLY A 152 3.26 10.32 -25.18
C GLY A 152 2.30 9.23 -24.68
N SER A 153 1.20 9.07 -25.39
CA SER A 153 0.38 7.86 -25.52
C SER A 153 1.19 6.55 -25.64
N HIS A 154 0.66 5.46 -25.06
CA HIS A 154 0.88 4.03 -25.34
C HIS A 154 2.29 3.52 -25.71
N GLY A 155 2.77 2.48 -25.01
CA GLY A 155 3.68 1.50 -25.60
C GLY A 155 4.67 0.83 -24.64
N HIS A 156 4.68 -0.51 -24.66
CA HIS A 156 5.72 -1.36 -24.10
C HIS A 156 7.07 -1.14 -24.81
N SER A 157 8.18 -1.07 -24.07
CA SER A 157 9.48 -1.67 -24.45
C SER A 157 10.59 -1.39 -23.43
N HIS A 158 11.42 -2.42 -23.23
CA HIS A 158 12.64 -2.41 -22.43
C HIS A 158 13.77 -1.70 -23.18
N GLY A 159 14.60 -0.92 -22.48
CA GLY A 159 15.85 -0.44 -23.08
C GLY A 159 16.50 0.79 -22.44
N ASN A 160 17.21 0.54 -21.34
CA ASN A 160 18.48 1.17 -20.96
C ASN A 160 18.57 2.66 -20.54
N ASN A 161 19.17 2.84 -19.35
CA ASN A 161 19.84 4.05 -18.85
C ASN A 161 19.01 5.32 -18.59
N ASP A 162 18.05 5.21 -17.66
CA ASP A 162 17.80 6.33 -16.75
C ASP A 162 17.45 5.86 -15.33
N SER A 163 18.46 5.96 -14.46
CA SER A 163 18.37 6.29 -13.03
C SER A 163 17.33 5.51 -12.19
N GLY A 164 17.82 4.68 -11.25
CA GLY A 164 17.07 4.03 -10.14
C GLY A 164 16.41 5.00 -9.13
N LYS A 165 15.78 6.06 -9.63
CA LYS A 165 14.91 6.96 -8.90
C LYS A 165 13.56 6.28 -8.74
N ASN A 166 13.42 5.69 -7.55
CA ASN A 166 12.16 5.57 -6.83
C ASN A 166 11.29 4.34 -7.16
N VAL A 167 11.87 3.17 -7.48
CA VAL A 167 11.10 1.90 -7.57
C VAL A 167 10.23 1.71 -6.33
N ASN A 168 10.79 2.01 -5.16
CA ASN A 168 10.07 1.88 -3.90
C ASN A 168 8.94 2.91 -3.69
N ILE A 169 9.12 4.16 -4.14
CA ILE A 169 8.04 5.17 -4.09
C ILE A 169 6.97 4.83 -5.13
N ARG A 170 7.37 4.35 -6.31
CA ARG A 170 6.45 3.90 -7.36
C ARG A 170 5.62 2.70 -6.87
N ALA A 171 6.25 1.76 -6.18
CA ALA A 171 5.56 0.66 -5.52
C ALA A 171 4.58 1.18 -4.45
N ALA A 172 5.02 2.07 -3.55
CA ALA A 172 4.14 2.70 -2.55
C ALA A 172 2.99 3.50 -3.18
N PHE A 173 3.20 4.15 -4.32
CA PHE A 173 2.15 4.88 -5.04
C PHE A 173 1.12 3.94 -5.69
N ILE A 174 1.58 2.86 -6.32
CA ILE A 174 0.68 1.82 -6.87
C ILE A 174 -0.12 1.17 -5.73
N HIS A 175 0.51 0.94 -4.58
CA HIS A 175 -0.15 0.43 -3.37
C HIS A 175 -1.28 1.35 -2.92
N VAL A 176 -1.01 2.65 -2.69
CA VAL A 176 -2.02 3.61 -2.27
C VAL A 176 -3.16 3.78 -3.29
N ILE A 177 -2.88 3.66 -4.58
CA ILE A 177 -3.94 3.63 -5.60
C ILE A 177 -4.80 2.38 -5.45
N GLY A 178 -4.20 1.22 -5.23
CA GLY A 178 -4.92 -0.03 -4.95
C GLY A 178 -5.86 0.13 -3.76
N ASP A 179 -5.35 0.66 -2.65
CA ASP A 179 -6.13 0.91 -1.43
C ASP A 179 -7.26 1.92 -1.70
N LEU A 180 -7.00 2.98 -2.47
CA LEU A 180 -8.05 3.94 -2.83
C LEU A 180 -9.19 3.29 -3.61
N ILE A 181 -8.86 2.45 -4.61
CA ILE A 181 -9.89 1.74 -5.39
C ILE A 181 -10.66 0.79 -4.47
N GLN A 182 -9.99 0.09 -3.57
CA GLN A 182 -10.62 -0.79 -2.59
C GLN A 182 -11.54 0.00 -1.64
N SER A 183 -11.10 1.13 -1.07
CA SER A 183 -11.92 1.99 -0.20
C SER A 183 -13.14 2.56 -0.92
N ILE A 184 -13.01 2.93 -2.20
CA ILE A 184 -14.16 3.36 -3.02
C ILE A 184 -15.14 2.20 -3.20
N GLY A 185 -14.63 0.98 -3.42
CA GLY A 185 -15.45 -0.22 -3.48
C GLY A 185 -16.23 -0.48 -2.20
N VAL A 186 -15.57 -0.40 -1.04
CA VAL A 186 -16.21 -0.53 0.28
C VAL A 186 -17.23 0.60 0.50
N LEU A 187 -16.92 1.83 0.06
CA LEU A 187 -17.87 2.94 0.10
C LEU A 187 -19.14 2.64 -0.71
N ILE A 188 -18.99 2.12 -1.93
CA ILE A 188 -20.13 1.71 -2.77
C ILE A 188 -20.91 0.57 -2.09
N ALA A 189 -20.22 -0.43 -1.53
CA ALA A 189 -20.87 -1.53 -0.81
C ALA A 189 -21.67 -1.00 0.39
N SER A 190 -21.11 -0.08 1.18
CA SER A 190 -21.81 0.52 2.32
C SER A 190 -23.07 1.29 1.91
N LEU A 191 -23.05 2.00 0.78
CA LEU A 191 -24.23 2.68 0.23
C LEU A 191 -25.30 1.69 -0.21
N VAL A 192 -24.90 0.60 -0.87
CA VAL A 192 -25.83 -0.48 -1.26
C VAL A 192 -26.49 -1.08 -0.03
N ILE A 193 -25.71 -1.41 1.01
CA ILE A 193 -26.24 -1.97 2.26
C ILE A 193 -27.22 -1.00 2.92
N LYS A 194 -26.86 0.29 3.02
CA LYS A 194 -27.70 1.31 3.65
C LYS A 194 -29.06 1.50 2.96
N PHE A 195 -29.10 1.51 1.62
CA PHE A 195 -30.34 1.79 0.88
C PHE A 195 -31.16 0.55 0.54
N THR A 196 -30.54 -0.63 0.44
CA THR A 196 -31.22 -1.86 -0.01
C THR A 196 -31.29 -2.95 1.05
N GLY A 197 -30.53 -2.84 2.14
CA GLY A 197 -30.36 -3.90 3.14
C GLY A 197 -29.60 -5.13 2.61
N TYR A 198 -28.95 -5.03 1.45
CA TYR A 198 -28.23 -6.14 0.84
C TYR A 198 -26.82 -6.31 1.47
N GLU A 199 -26.78 -6.84 2.69
CA GLU A 199 -25.57 -7.00 3.51
C GLU A 199 -24.48 -7.88 2.85
N ILE A 200 -24.87 -8.74 1.89
CA ILE A 200 -23.94 -9.57 1.11
C ILE A 200 -23.03 -8.73 0.20
N ALA A 201 -23.36 -7.46 -0.06
CA ALA A 201 -22.54 -6.57 -0.88
C ALA A 201 -21.10 -6.41 -0.34
N ASP A 202 -20.90 -6.41 0.98
CA ASP A 202 -19.57 -6.24 1.60
C ASP A 202 -18.65 -7.45 1.35
N PRO A 203 -19.05 -8.71 1.64
CA PRO A 203 -18.27 -9.89 1.26
C PRO A 203 -17.99 -9.99 -0.25
N ILE A 204 -18.97 -9.71 -1.12
CA ILE A 204 -18.78 -9.73 -2.58
C ILE A 204 -17.69 -8.75 -3.00
N CYS A 205 -17.74 -7.53 -2.46
CA CYS A 205 -16.74 -6.50 -2.70
C CYS A 205 -15.34 -6.97 -2.28
N THR A 206 -15.24 -7.55 -1.09
CA THR A 206 -13.98 -8.10 -0.55
C THR A 206 -13.40 -9.20 -1.46
N PHE A 207 -14.23 -10.15 -1.91
CA PHE A 207 -13.76 -11.18 -2.84
C PHE A 207 -13.28 -10.59 -4.17
N PHE A 208 -14.03 -9.65 -4.73
CA PHE A 208 -13.67 -9.01 -6.00
C PHE A 208 -12.30 -8.33 -5.91
N PHE A 209 -12.05 -7.54 -4.86
CA PHE A 209 -10.75 -6.89 -4.66
C PHE A 209 -9.63 -7.87 -4.36
N SER A 210 -9.89 -8.91 -3.56
CA SER A 210 -8.89 -9.94 -3.27
C SER A 210 -8.35 -10.61 -4.54
N ILE A 211 -9.23 -10.89 -5.51
CA ILE A 211 -8.86 -11.49 -6.79
C ILE A 211 -7.97 -10.54 -7.60
N ILE A 212 -8.34 -9.26 -7.68
CA ILE A 212 -7.55 -8.24 -8.39
C ILE A 212 -6.15 -8.10 -7.77
N VAL A 213 -6.09 -8.02 -6.44
CA VAL A 213 -4.82 -7.91 -5.71
C VAL A 213 -3.94 -9.13 -5.98
N LEU A 214 -4.48 -10.34 -5.93
CA LEU A 214 -3.71 -11.55 -6.22
C LEU A 214 -3.16 -11.57 -7.66
N PHE A 215 -3.98 -11.27 -8.68
CA PHE A 215 -3.53 -11.26 -10.07
C PHE A 215 -2.43 -10.23 -10.34
N THR A 216 -2.60 -9.01 -9.82
CA THR A 216 -1.64 -7.92 -10.04
C THR A 216 -0.32 -8.22 -9.34
N THR A 217 -0.36 -8.72 -8.11
CA THR A 217 0.85 -9.02 -7.32
C THR A 217 1.60 -10.26 -7.78
N ILE A 218 0.93 -11.30 -8.31
CA ILE A 218 1.61 -12.46 -8.93
C ILE A 218 2.49 -11.99 -10.10
N THR A 219 1.99 -11.06 -10.90
CA THR A 219 2.75 -10.50 -12.03
C THR A 219 4.02 -9.78 -11.54
N VAL A 220 3.89 -8.93 -10.52
CA VAL A 220 5.02 -8.19 -9.93
C VAL A 220 6.02 -9.13 -9.25
N LEU A 221 5.53 -10.13 -8.53
CA LEU A 221 6.35 -11.11 -7.84
C LEU A 221 7.22 -11.89 -8.83
N ARG A 222 6.66 -12.27 -9.99
CA ARG A 222 7.41 -12.93 -11.06
C ARG A 222 8.57 -12.05 -11.55
N ASP A 223 8.32 -10.77 -11.79
CA ASP A 223 9.35 -9.83 -12.25
C ASP A 223 10.47 -9.68 -11.21
N ILE A 224 10.11 -9.64 -9.91
CA ILE A 224 11.08 -9.61 -8.82
C ILE A 224 11.92 -10.90 -8.77
N PHE A 225 11.30 -12.06 -8.93
CA PHE A 225 12.02 -13.34 -8.96
C PHE A 225 13.05 -13.39 -10.10
N PHE A 226 12.70 -12.89 -11.30
CA PHE A 226 13.65 -12.81 -12.41
C PHE A 226 14.85 -11.92 -12.07
N VAL A 227 14.63 -10.76 -11.47
CA VAL A 227 15.71 -9.84 -11.05
C VAL A 227 16.61 -10.45 -9.97
N LEU A 228 16.10 -11.34 -9.11
CA LEU A 228 16.91 -12.03 -8.12
C LEU A 228 17.72 -13.20 -8.68
N MET A 229 17.24 -13.83 -9.76
CA MET A 229 17.92 -14.94 -10.43
C MET A 229 19.04 -14.46 -11.36
N GLU A 230 19.04 -13.18 -11.74
CA GLU A 230 20.13 -12.50 -12.47
C GLU A 230 21.18 -11.93 -11.51
#